data_AF-A0A7K2YU48-F1
#
_entry.id   AF-A0A7K2YU48-F1
#
_cell.length_a   1.000
_cell.length_b   1.000
_cell.length_c   1.000
_cell.angle_alpha   90.00
_cell.angle_beta   90.00
_cell.angle_gamma   90.00
#
_symmetry.space_group_name_H-M   'P 1'
#
loop_
_entity.id
_entity.type
_entity.pdbx_description
1 polymer ?
#
loop_
_entity_poly.entity_id
_entity_poly.type
_entity_poly.pdbx_seq_one_letter_code
_entity_poly.pdbx_strand_id
1 'polypeptide(L)' 'MSSQGGNHGSTPAAWTVTILALIGCTISGVAMIAASVMLFWAGAAVVLVGCVAGLGMRMGGMGAAPARR' A
#
# COMPACT_ATOMS: atom_id res chain seq x y z
N MET A 1 -27.82 20.82 -3.06
CA MET A 1 -27.08 19.70 -2.45
C MET A 1 -25.76 19.60 -3.19
N SER A 2 -24.74 20.34 -2.75
CA SER A 2 -23.40 20.27 -3.35
C SER A 2 -22.86 18.87 -3.10
N SER A 3 -22.59 18.13 -4.18
CA SER A 3 -21.96 16.82 -4.15
C SER A 3 -20.72 16.86 -3.25
N GLN A 4 -20.75 16.09 -2.16
CA GLN A 4 -19.54 15.67 -1.45
C GLN A 4 -18.70 14.84 -2.44
N GLY A 5 -17.99 15.49 -3.36
CA GLY A 5 -16.86 14.91 -4.07
C GLY A 5 -15.67 14.86 -3.13
N GLY A 6 -15.83 14.21 -1.98
CA GLY A 6 -14.75 13.97 -1.04
C GLY A 6 -13.76 13.03 -1.71
N ASN A 7 -12.49 13.43 -1.79
CA ASN A 7 -11.44 12.54 -2.26
C ASN A 7 -11.19 11.51 -1.14
N HIS A 8 -11.94 10.40 -1.16
CA HIS A 8 -12.00 9.34 -0.12
C HIS A 8 -10.74 8.47 -0.09
N GLY A 9 -9.57 9.06 0.16
CA GLY A 9 -8.32 8.30 0.19
C GLY A 9 -7.88 7.73 -1.17
N SER A 10 -8.51 8.12 -2.28
CA SER A 10 -8.12 7.73 -3.65
C SER A 10 -6.84 8.43 -4.16
N THR A 11 -5.93 8.81 -3.26
CA THR A 11 -4.64 9.34 -3.70
C THR A 11 -3.81 8.21 -4.29
N PRO A 12 -3.04 8.45 -5.37
CA PRO A 12 -2.15 7.44 -5.93
C PRO A 12 -1.21 6.85 -4.87
N ALA A 13 -0.73 7.67 -3.94
CA ALA A 13 0.12 7.23 -2.84
C ALA A 13 -0.56 6.18 -1.93
N ALA A 14 -1.80 6.42 -1.52
CA ALA A 14 -2.53 5.49 -0.67
C ALA A 14 -2.82 4.17 -1.42
N TRP A 15 -3.23 4.26 -2.68
CA TRP A 15 -3.59 3.09 -3.47
C TRP A 15 -2.37 2.22 -3.82
N THR A 16 -1.21 2.82 -4.12
CA THR A 16 0.02 2.05 -4.39
C THR A 16 0.46 1.23 -3.18
N VAL A 17 0.50 1.86 -1.99
CA VAL A 17 0.86 1.15 -0.75
C VAL A 17 -0.15 0.03 -0.47
N THR A 18 -1.43 0.28 -0.69
CA THR A 18 -2.49 -0.70 -0.45
C THR A 18 -2.36 -1.91 -1.38
N ILE A 19 -2.17 -1.71 -2.69
CA ILE A 19 -1.94 -2.83 -3.63
C ILE A 19 -0.73 -3.65 -3.22
N LEU A 20 0.40 -2.99 -2.91
CA LEU A 20 1.64 -3.69 -2.56
C LEU A 20 1.50 -4.48 -1.26
N ALA A 21 0.81 -3.92 -0.26
CA ALA A 21 0.50 -4.61 0.97
C ALA A 21 -0.43 -5.81 0.74
N LEU A 22 -1.49 -5.65 -0.08
CA LEU A 22 -2.42 -6.74 -0.41
C LEU A 22 -1.70 -7.89 -1.13
N ILE A 23 -0.88 -7.60 -2.13
CA ILE A 23 -0.11 -8.61 -2.86
C ILE A 23 0.87 -9.31 -1.91
N GLY A 24 1.68 -8.55 -1.16
CA GLY A 24 2.67 -9.12 -0.25
C GLY A 24 2.05 -9.99 0.84
N CYS A 25 0.99 -9.52 1.50
CA CYS A 25 0.26 -10.30 2.52
C CYS A 25 -0.40 -11.54 1.93
N THR A 26 -0.93 -11.46 0.71
CA THR A 26 -1.51 -12.63 0.03
C THR A 26 -0.45 -13.68 -0.26
N ILE A 27 0.71 -13.28 -0.80
CA ILE A 27 1.83 -14.20 -1.07
C ILE A 27 2.31 -14.84 0.25
N SER A 28 2.51 -14.06 1.30
CA SER A 28 2.92 -14.58 2.61
C SER A 28 1.87 -15.51 3.23
N GLY A 29 0.58 -15.23 3.06
CA GLY A 29 -0.51 -16.10 3.51
C GLY A 29 -0.53 -17.44 2.78
N VAL A 30 -0.40 -17.42 1.45
CA VAL A 30 -0.30 -18.64 0.62
C VAL A 30 0.97 -19.43 0.97
N ALA A 31 2.09 -18.75 1.22
CA ALA A 31 3.34 -19.37 1.62
C ALA A 31 3.24 -20.16 2.93
N MET A 32 2.47 -19.64 3.91
CA MET A 32 2.20 -20.34 5.17
C MET A 32 1.39 -21.62 4.96
N ILE A 33 0.40 -21.59 4.07
CA ILE A 33 -0.38 -22.79 3.70
C ILE A 33 0.52 -23.82 3.00
N ALA A 34 1.42 -23.36 2.13
CA ALA A 34 2.34 -24.20 1.37
C ALA A 34 3.61 -24.62 2.17
N ALA A 35 3.72 -24.23 3.45
CA ALA A 35 4.91 -24.44 4.30
C ALA A 35 6.25 -24.00 3.64
N SER A 36 6.22 -22.97 2.79
CA SER A 36 7.38 -22.51 2.04
C SER A 36 7.96 -21.22 2.64
N VAL A 37 9.05 -21.38 3.39
CA VAL A 37 9.76 -20.25 4.04
C VAL A 37 10.30 -19.26 3.00
N MET A 38 10.79 -19.75 1.86
CA MET A 38 11.32 -18.90 0.79
C MET A 38 10.22 -17.98 0.22
N LEU A 39 9.02 -18.52 0.01
CA LEU A 39 7.88 -17.76 -0.54
C LEU A 39 7.33 -16.76 0.48
N PHE A 40 7.41 -17.08 1.78
CA PHE A 40 7.03 -16.16 2.85
C PHE A 40 7.91 -14.90 2.83
N TRP A 41 9.23 -15.09 2.73
CA TRP A 41 10.18 -13.97 2.63
C TRP A 41 10.03 -13.19 1.33
N ALA A 42 9.67 -13.86 0.22
CA ALA A 42 9.34 -13.17 -1.02
C ALA A 42 8.14 -12.21 -0.83
N GLY A 43 7.07 -12.67 -0.18
CA GLY A 43 5.92 -11.81 0.17
C GLY A 43 6.29 -10.68 1.12
N ALA A 44 7.11 -10.96 2.15
CA ALA A 44 7.59 -9.95 3.09
C ALA A 44 8.43 -8.86 2.40
N ALA A 45 9.27 -9.25 1.43
CA ALA A 45 10.05 -8.30 0.62
C ALA A 45 9.13 -7.37 -0.20
N VAL A 46 8.03 -7.88 -0.76
CA VAL A 46 7.04 -7.06 -1.47
C VAL A 46 6.38 -6.03 -0.55
N VAL A 47 6.03 -6.42 0.68
CA VAL A 47 5.50 -5.47 1.68
C VAL A 47 6.52 -4.38 2.00
N LEU A 48 7.78 -4.74 2.20
CA LEU A 48 8.87 -3.77 2.43
C LEU A 48 9.01 -2.78 1.27
N VAL A 49 8.96 -3.26 0.02
CA VAL A 49 8.94 -2.39 -1.17
C VAL A 49 7.74 -1.44 -1.14
N GLY A 50 6.57 -1.91 -0.71
CA GLY A 50 5.38 -1.07 -0.48
C GLY A 50 5.61 0.05 0.53
N CYS A 51 6.27 -0.23 1.64
CA CYS A 51 6.62 0.79 2.63
C CYS A 51 7.59 1.83 2.05
N VAL A 52 8.61 1.39 1.32
CA VAL A 52 9.59 2.29 0.68
C VAL A 52 8.92 3.16 -0.39
N ALA A 53 8.06 2.57 -1.22
CA ALA A 53 7.29 3.31 -2.24
C ALA A 53 6.38 4.36 -1.60
N GLY A 54 5.69 4.02 -0.51
CA GLY A 54 4.84 4.94 0.24
C GLY A 54 5.61 6.13 0.83
N LEU A 55 6.81 5.87 1.38
CA LEU A 55 7.70 6.93 1.86
C LEU A 55 8.18 7.81 0.70
N GLY A 56 8.54 7.22 -0.44
CA GLY A 56 8.90 7.96 -1.65
C GLY A 56 7.79 8.88 -2.13
N MET A 57 6.56 8.39 -2.18
CA MET A 57 5.39 9.16 -2.62
C MET A 57 4.99 10.26 -1.62
N ARG A 58 5.22 10.04 -0.32
CA ARG A 58 5.08 11.09 0.70
C ARG A 58 6.06 12.23 0.44
N MET A 59 7.32 11.92 0.16
CA MET A 59 8.33 12.94 -0.15
C MET A 59 8.03 13.66 -1.47
N GLY A 60 7.46 12.95 -2.45
CA GLY A 60 7.03 13.53 -3.73
C GLY A 60 5.72 14.33 -3.69
N GLY A 61 5.11 14.54 -2.52
CA GLY A 61 3.89 15.35 -2.39
C GLY A 61 2.62 14.70 -2.96
N MET A 62 2.64 13.40 -3.25
CA MET A 62 1.50 12.65 -3.82
C MET A 62 0.50 12.16 -2.75
N GLY A 63 0.72 12.55 -1.50
CA GLY A 63 -0.17 12.28 -0.37
C GLY A 63 -1.41 13.18 -0.37
N ALA A 64 -2.30 12.98 0.60
CA ALA A 64 -3.47 13.83 0.75
C ALA A 64 -3.07 15.27 1.08
N ALA A 65 -3.67 16.24 0.39
CA ALA A 65 -3.51 17.65 0.71
C ALA A 65 -4.02 17.92 2.14
N PRO A 66 -3.36 18.80 2.92
CA PRO A 66 -3.81 19.12 4.27
C PRO A 66 -5.24 19.63 4.21
N ALA A 67 -6.11 19.14 5.10
CA ALA A 67 -7.46 19.67 5.24
C ALA A 67 -7.34 21.15 5.65
N ARG A 68 -7.62 22.06 4.72
CA ARG A 68 -7.75 23.49 5.01
C ARG A 68 -8.97 23.64 5.93
N ARG A 69 -8.73 24.02 7.19
CA ARG A 69 -9.75 24.42 8.15
C ARG A 69 -10.40 25.74 7.73
#